data_AF-A0A2P4XWI3-F1
#
_entry.id   AF-A0A2P4XWI3-F1
#
_cell.length_a   1.000
_cell.length_b   1.000
_cell.length_c   1.000
_cell.angle_alpha   90.00
_cell.angle_beta   90.00
_cell.angle_gamma   90.00
#
_symmetry.space_group_name_H-M   'P 1'
#
loop_
_entity.id
_entity.type
_entity.pdbx_description
1 polymer ?
#
loop_
_entity_poly.entity_id
_entity_poly.type
_entity_poly.pdbx_seq_one_letter_code
_entity_poly.pdbx_strand_id
1 'polypeptide(L)'
;MAVMSVFVMIPFTVLFFWGVIRANDWGAVGEVRRADIVYNDNGDFVSMSGSIDIDWSLLINTLFWNFNGAVGMSVFGGEVSNPGHTYPRALLISVLLVALTYLVPLYGATVFNSPHWTTWEEGSFSSIAEGIGGSFLSNWVVLATFCSNAGMYIAELFCDSFQILGMAECGLAPAFLAARNKRFNTPHNAVFASLVIILVLIKFEFDEILGMTNA
;
A
#
# COMPACT_ATOMS: atom_id res chain seq x y z
N MET A 1 10.09 1.20 15.68
CA MET A 1 9.10 0.71 14.70
C MET A 1 7.69 0.57 15.28
N ALA A 2 7.50 -0.13 16.41
CA ALA A 2 6.16 -0.36 17.00
C ALA A 2 5.34 0.93 17.28
N VAL A 3 5.98 2.02 17.70
CA VAL A 3 5.29 3.30 17.95
C VAL A 3 4.70 3.90 16.67
N MET A 4 5.45 3.85 15.55
CA MET A 4 4.98 4.36 14.26
C MET A 4 3.87 3.48 13.69
N SER A 5 3.97 2.15 13.81
CA SER A 5 2.90 1.25 13.35
C SER A 5 1.61 1.48 14.15
N VAL A 6 1.71 1.68 15.47
CA VAL A 6 0.54 2.01 16.30
C VAL A 6 -0.04 3.37 15.89
N PHE A 7 0.80 4.39 15.69
CA PHE A 7 0.36 5.70 15.23
C PHE A 7 -0.39 5.66 13.89
N VAL A 8 0.08 4.84 12.95
CA VAL A 8 -0.55 4.67 11.63
C VAL A 8 -1.84 3.86 11.72
N MET A 9 -1.90 2.81 12.55
CA MET A 9 -3.09 1.95 12.63
C MET A 9 -4.29 2.60 13.34
N ILE A 10 -4.04 3.51 14.30
CA ILE A 10 -5.11 4.15 15.08
C ILE A 10 -6.14 4.88 14.20
N PRO A 11 -5.78 5.81 13.29
CA PRO A 11 -6.78 6.56 12.51
C PRO A 11 -7.63 5.64 11.63
N PHE A 12 -7.07 4.58 11.05
CA PHE A 12 -7.82 3.60 10.25
C PHE A 12 -8.74 2.72 11.11
N THR A 13 -8.32 2.40 12.34
CA THR A 13 -9.18 1.69 13.30
C THR A 13 -10.34 2.56 13.76
N VAL A 14 -10.09 3.85 14.03
CA VAL A 14 -11.14 4.83 14.36
C VAL A 14 -12.09 5.01 13.18
N LEU A 15 -11.56 5.14 11.96
CA LEU A 15 -12.34 5.21 10.73
C LEU A 15 -13.27 4.00 10.60
N PHE A 16 -12.77 2.79 10.85
CA PHE A 16 -13.60 1.59 10.82
C PHE A 16 -14.73 1.64 11.83
N PHE A 17 -14.45 1.84 13.12
CA PHE A 17 -15.49 1.82 14.15
C PHE A 17 -16.50 2.95 13.94
N TRP A 18 -16.05 4.16 13.64
CA TRP A 18 -16.96 5.29 13.43
C TRP A 18 -17.72 5.19 12.10
N GLY A 19 -17.11 4.65 11.05
CA GLY A 19 -17.78 4.36 9.78
C GLY A 19 -18.89 3.33 9.94
N VAL A 20 -18.64 2.26 10.70
CA VAL A 20 -19.66 1.24 11.00
C VAL A 20 -20.78 1.78 11.90
N ILE A 21 -20.46 2.65 12.87
CA ILE A 21 -21.47 3.25 13.75
C ILE A 21 -22.34 4.26 13.00
N ARG A 22 -21.77 5.01 12.05
CA ARG A 22 -22.45 6.03 11.25
C ARG A 22 -22.91 5.50 9.88
N ALA A 23 -22.93 4.18 9.74
CA ALA A 23 -23.30 3.48 8.53
C ALA A 23 -24.75 3.82 8.13
N ASN A 24 -24.91 4.41 6.95
CA ASN A 24 -26.23 4.67 6.39
C ASN A 24 -26.63 3.62 5.34
N ASP A 25 -25.65 2.95 4.71
CA ASP A 25 -25.90 2.04 3.59
C ASP A 25 -25.08 0.75 3.70
N TRP A 26 -25.72 -0.27 4.26
CA TRP A 26 -25.14 -1.62 4.38
C TRP A 26 -25.24 -2.42 3.07
N GLY A 27 -26.05 -1.97 2.11
CA GLY A 27 -26.22 -2.60 0.81
C GLY A 27 -25.01 -2.42 -0.11
N ALA A 28 -24.28 -1.31 0.08
CA ALA A 28 -23.06 -0.95 -0.66
C ALA A 28 -22.01 -2.06 -0.71
N VAL A 29 -21.89 -2.89 0.34
CA VAL A 29 -20.91 -3.99 0.39
C VAL A 29 -21.20 -5.09 -0.64
N GLY A 30 -22.46 -5.25 -1.04
CA GLY A 30 -22.88 -6.22 -2.05
C GLY A 30 -22.93 -5.68 -3.47
N GLU A 31 -22.60 -4.40 -3.67
CA GLU A 31 -22.65 -3.77 -4.98
C GLU A 31 -21.49 -4.21 -5.86
N VAL A 32 -21.75 -4.26 -7.16
CA VAL A 32 -20.78 -4.68 -8.19
C VAL A 32 -20.74 -3.60 -9.25
N ARG A 33 -19.52 -3.21 -9.66
CA ARG A 33 -19.32 -2.17 -10.66
C ARG A 33 -19.97 -2.53 -11.99
N ARG A 34 -20.76 -1.60 -12.53
CA ARG A 34 -21.42 -1.70 -13.83
C ARG A 34 -21.00 -0.54 -14.74
N ALA A 35 -21.18 -0.73 -16.05
CA ALA A 35 -20.71 0.17 -17.09
C ALA A 35 -21.32 1.57 -17.03
N ASP A 36 -22.62 1.67 -16.74
CA ASP A 36 -23.34 2.94 -16.85
C ASP A 36 -23.48 3.57 -15.46
N ILE A 37 -22.57 4.47 -15.12
CA ILE A 37 -22.59 5.24 -13.86
C ILE A 37 -23.03 6.67 -14.14
N VAL A 38 -24.12 7.09 -13.53
CA VAL A 38 -24.66 8.45 -13.66
C VAL A 38 -24.32 9.25 -12.41
N TYR A 39 -23.67 10.40 -12.61
CA TYR A 39 -23.36 11.38 -11.58
C TYR A 39 -24.24 12.63 -11.75
N ASN A 40 -24.57 13.30 -10.65
CA ASN A 40 -25.29 14.58 -10.69
C ASN A 40 -24.32 15.74 -11.05
N ASP A 41 -24.86 16.94 -11.25
CA ASP A 41 -24.06 18.15 -11.54
C ASP A 41 -23.07 18.53 -10.42
N ASN A 42 -23.26 17.99 -9.20
CA ASN A 42 -22.37 18.18 -8.06
C ASN A 42 -21.30 17.08 -7.92
N GLY A 43 -21.30 16.07 -8.80
CA GLY A 43 -20.39 14.92 -8.75
C GLY A 43 -20.82 13.77 -7.84
N ASP A 44 -22.01 13.81 -7.24
CA ASP A 44 -22.54 12.71 -6.42
C ASP A 44 -23.14 11.61 -7.29
N PHE A 45 -23.03 10.38 -6.83
CA PHE A 45 -23.61 9.20 -7.46
C PHE A 45 -25.14 9.25 -7.47
N VAL A 46 -25.74 8.95 -8.64
CA VAL A 46 -27.20 8.89 -8.83
C VAL A 46 -27.66 7.45 -9.08
N SER A 47 -27.03 6.76 -10.03
CA SER A 47 -27.40 5.38 -10.36
C SER A 47 -26.29 4.62 -11.08
N MET A 48 -26.29 3.30 -10.92
CA MET A 48 -25.42 2.37 -11.63
C MET A 48 -26.29 1.33 -12.36
N SER A 49 -26.12 1.19 -13.67
CA SER A 49 -26.87 0.25 -14.50
C SER A 49 -26.01 -0.40 -15.59
N GLY A 50 -26.62 -1.24 -16.43
CA GLY A 50 -25.91 -1.94 -17.51
C GLY A 50 -25.21 -3.24 -17.08
N SER A 51 -24.27 -3.68 -17.92
CA SER A 51 -23.46 -4.89 -17.71
C SER A 51 -22.34 -4.66 -16.67
N ILE A 52 -21.82 -5.75 -16.11
CA ILE A 52 -20.65 -5.71 -15.23
C ILE A 52 -19.46 -5.18 -16.02
N ASP A 53 -18.82 -4.12 -15.50
CA ASP A 53 -17.66 -3.47 -16.11
C ASP A 53 -16.54 -3.40 -15.07
N ILE A 54 -15.77 -4.49 -15.02
CA ILE A 54 -14.63 -4.64 -14.12
C ILE A 54 -13.41 -4.90 -14.99
N ASP A 55 -12.42 -4.02 -14.89
CA ASP A 55 -11.09 -4.30 -15.42
C ASP A 55 -10.40 -5.35 -14.54
N TRP A 56 -10.57 -6.61 -14.92
CA TRP A 56 -9.99 -7.75 -14.22
C TRP A 56 -8.47 -7.75 -14.25
N SER A 57 -7.87 -7.21 -15.31
CA SER A 57 -6.40 -7.14 -15.42
C SER A 57 -5.86 -6.17 -14.38
N LEU A 58 -6.41 -4.96 -14.33
CA LEU A 58 -6.01 -3.96 -13.35
C LEU A 58 -6.28 -4.42 -11.92
N LEU A 59 -7.44 -5.04 -11.67
CA LEU A 59 -7.81 -5.55 -10.34
C LEU A 59 -6.82 -6.60 -9.84
N ILE A 60 -6.51 -7.62 -10.65
CA ILE A 60 -5.59 -8.70 -10.26
C ILE A 60 -4.18 -8.16 -10.08
N ASN A 61 -3.71 -7.28 -10.96
CA ASN A 61 -2.39 -6.64 -10.84
C ASN A 61 -2.26 -5.83 -9.55
N THR A 62 -3.30 -5.05 -9.23
CA THR A 62 -3.34 -4.23 -8.01
C THR A 62 -3.35 -5.13 -6.78
N LEU A 63 -4.15 -6.20 -6.77
CA LEU A 63 -4.18 -7.16 -5.66
C LEU A 63 -2.83 -7.84 -5.47
N PHE A 64 -2.18 -8.29 -6.54
CA PHE A 64 -0.86 -8.91 -6.45
C PHE A 64 0.18 -7.95 -5.86
N TRP A 65 0.18 -6.70 -6.32
CA TRP A 65 1.08 -5.66 -5.81
C TRP A 65 0.84 -5.35 -4.33
N ASN A 66 -0.40 -5.30 -3.87
CA ASN A 66 -0.73 -5.09 -2.45
C ASN A 66 -0.14 -6.17 -1.53
N PHE A 67 0.06 -7.40 -2.02
CA PHE A 67 0.67 -8.49 -1.24
C PHE A 67 2.17 -8.68 -1.52
N ASN A 68 2.79 -7.84 -2.36
CA ASN A 68 4.14 -8.08 -2.89
C ASN A 68 5.29 -7.88 -1.88
N GLY A 69 5.08 -7.27 -0.70
CA GLY A 69 6.17 -6.97 0.26
C GLY A 69 6.78 -8.17 1.02
N ALA A 70 6.30 -9.40 0.82
CA ALA A 70 6.77 -10.55 1.59
C ALA A 70 8.24 -10.93 1.29
N VAL A 71 8.74 -10.58 0.10
CA VAL A 71 10.11 -10.88 -0.33
C VAL A 71 11.14 -10.15 0.53
N GLY A 72 10.85 -8.91 0.96
CA GLY A 72 11.74 -8.12 1.80
C GLY A 72 12.03 -8.76 3.17
N MET A 73 11.13 -9.61 3.68
CA MET A 73 11.37 -10.35 4.93
C MET A 73 12.48 -11.41 4.81
N SER A 74 12.70 -11.95 3.61
CA SER A 74 13.69 -13.00 3.36
C SER A 74 15.14 -12.49 3.43
N VAL A 75 15.36 -11.20 3.12
CA VAL A 75 16.69 -10.58 3.08
C VAL A 75 17.33 -10.52 4.48
N PHE A 76 16.51 -10.45 5.54
CA PHE A 76 16.96 -10.50 6.92
C PHE A 76 17.08 -11.93 7.49
N GLY A 77 17.01 -12.95 6.62
CA GLY A 77 17.19 -14.38 6.88
C GLY A 77 18.19 -14.72 7.97
N GLY A 78 19.39 -14.17 7.79
CA GLY A 78 20.55 -14.44 8.63
C GLY A 78 20.55 -13.77 10.00
N GLU A 79 19.71 -12.76 10.22
CA GLU A 79 19.65 -11.99 11.47
C GLU A 79 18.59 -12.54 12.44
N VAL A 80 17.83 -13.56 12.02
CA VAL A 80 16.75 -14.14 12.82
C VAL A 80 17.23 -15.35 13.63
N SER A 81 17.00 -15.29 14.94
CA SER A 81 17.17 -16.44 15.82
C SER A 81 16.20 -17.57 15.45
N ASN A 82 16.74 -18.77 15.21
CA ASN A 82 16.00 -20.00 14.90
C ASN A 82 15.06 -19.85 13.67
N PRO A 83 15.62 -19.66 12.47
CA PRO A 83 14.84 -19.34 11.27
C PRO A 83 13.80 -20.43 10.93
N GLY A 84 14.08 -21.71 11.18
CA GLY A 84 13.18 -22.82 10.83
C GLY A 84 11.81 -22.76 11.51
N HIS A 85 11.68 -22.10 12.66
CA HIS A 85 10.40 -21.94 13.37
C HIS A 85 9.90 -20.51 13.39
N THR A 86 10.79 -19.53 13.47
CA THR A 86 10.42 -18.12 13.56
C THR A 86 9.87 -17.60 12.23
N TYR A 87 10.48 -17.98 11.10
CA TYR A 87 10.02 -17.52 9.77
C TYR A 87 8.60 -17.93 9.44
N PRO A 88 8.22 -19.23 9.47
CA PRO A 88 6.88 -19.63 9.08
C PRO A 88 5.80 -18.99 9.95
N ARG A 89 6.06 -18.83 11.26
CA ARG A 89 5.13 -18.19 12.19
C ARG A 89 5.00 -16.69 11.93
N ALA A 90 6.13 -16.00 11.77
CA ALA A 90 6.12 -14.57 11.48
C ALA A 90 5.42 -14.29 10.14
N LEU A 91 5.73 -15.07 9.10
CA LEU A 91 5.07 -14.96 7.79
C LEU A 91 3.56 -15.15 7.90
N LEU A 92 3.09 -16.20 8.60
CA LEU A 92 1.67 -16.45 8.76
C LEU A 92 0.96 -15.31 9.50
N ILE A 93 1.56 -14.80 10.58
CA ILE A 93 1.01 -13.66 11.33
C ILE A 93 0.99 -12.41 10.46
N SER A 94 2.07 -12.13 9.73
CA SER A 94 2.16 -10.97 8.83
C SER A 94 1.09 -11.01 7.75
N VAL A 95 0.89 -12.15 7.08
CA VAL A 95 -0.13 -12.30 6.02
C VAL A 95 -1.54 -12.06 6.59
N LEU A 96 -1.85 -12.61 7.76
CA LEU A 96 -3.14 -12.37 8.41
C LEU A 96 -3.33 -10.90 8.81
N LEU A 97 -2.29 -10.28 9.36
CA LEU A 97 -2.34 -8.86 9.72
C LEU A 97 -2.52 -7.98 8.48
N VAL A 98 -1.81 -8.24 7.39
CA VAL A 98 -1.95 -7.52 6.11
C VAL A 98 -3.38 -7.63 5.58
N ALA A 99 -3.94 -8.85 5.56
CA ALA A 99 -5.32 -9.06 5.15
C ALA A 99 -6.31 -8.26 6.01
N LEU A 100 -6.13 -8.24 7.33
CA LEU A 100 -6.97 -7.45 8.24
C LEU A 100 -6.80 -5.94 8.01
N THR A 101 -5.57 -5.46 7.81
CA THR A 101 -5.32 -4.03 7.58
C THR A 101 -5.87 -3.53 6.25
N TYR A 102 -6.09 -4.40 5.27
CA TYR A 102 -6.81 -4.04 4.06
C TYR A 102 -8.33 -4.13 4.25
N LEU A 103 -8.82 -5.25 4.77
CA LEU A 103 -10.27 -5.51 4.83
C LEU A 103 -10.99 -4.62 5.84
N VAL A 104 -10.39 -4.34 7.00
CA VAL A 104 -11.03 -3.56 8.08
C VAL A 104 -11.34 -2.13 7.65
N PRO A 105 -10.35 -1.28 7.26
CA PRO A 105 -10.65 0.09 6.85
C PRO A 105 -11.47 0.16 5.57
N LEU A 106 -11.28 -0.77 4.63
CA LEU A 106 -12.08 -0.84 3.41
C LEU A 106 -13.56 -1.10 3.73
N TYR A 107 -13.85 -2.08 4.60
CA TYR A 107 -15.20 -2.37 5.03
C TYR A 107 -15.85 -1.17 5.73
N GLY A 108 -15.13 -0.53 6.65
CA GLY A 108 -15.63 0.66 7.35
C GLY A 108 -15.93 1.84 6.42
N ALA A 109 -15.07 2.04 5.41
CA ALA A 109 -15.26 3.05 4.38
C ALA A 109 -16.46 2.74 3.46
N THR A 110 -16.59 1.48 2.99
CA THR A 110 -17.68 1.07 2.10
C THR A 110 -19.04 1.15 2.79
N VAL A 111 -19.13 0.77 4.06
CA VAL A 111 -20.38 0.81 4.83
C VAL A 111 -20.82 2.24 5.17
N PHE A 112 -19.88 3.18 5.28
CA PHE A 112 -20.20 4.60 5.41
C PHE A 112 -20.72 5.20 4.09
N ASN A 113 -20.16 4.76 2.95
CA ASN A 113 -20.59 5.07 1.58
C ASN A 113 -20.77 6.56 1.23
N SER A 114 -20.01 7.46 1.86
CA SER A 114 -20.08 8.91 1.62
C SER A 114 -18.67 9.53 1.65
N PRO A 115 -18.04 9.84 0.51
CA PRO A 115 -18.53 9.72 -0.86
C PRO A 115 -18.74 8.26 -1.31
N HIS A 116 -19.62 8.08 -2.29
CA HIS A 116 -19.99 6.77 -2.82
C HIS A 116 -18.77 6.03 -3.39
N TRP A 117 -18.69 4.72 -3.21
CA TRP A 117 -17.48 3.95 -3.54
C TRP A 117 -17.06 4.00 -5.02
N THR A 118 -17.96 4.33 -5.94
CA THR A 118 -17.62 4.48 -7.36
C THR A 118 -16.85 5.76 -7.68
N THR A 119 -16.90 6.77 -6.81
CA THR A 119 -16.15 8.03 -6.97
C THR A 119 -14.81 8.01 -6.26
N TRP A 120 -14.42 6.86 -5.69
CA TRP A 120 -13.15 6.74 -5.01
C TRP A 120 -11.99 6.81 -6.00
N GLU A 121 -11.05 7.67 -5.67
CA GLU A 121 -9.78 7.89 -6.33
C GLU A 121 -8.65 7.81 -5.30
N GLU A 122 -7.41 8.01 -5.77
CA GLU A 122 -6.25 8.05 -4.90
C GLU A 122 -6.43 9.11 -3.79
N GLY A 123 -6.33 8.67 -2.53
CA GLY A 123 -6.48 9.56 -1.38
C GLY A 123 -7.90 9.76 -0.86
N SER A 124 -8.93 9.14 -1.45
CA SER A 124 -10.34 9.27 -0.99
C SER A 124 -10.58 8.86 0.46
N PHE A 125 -9.71 8.03 1.06
CA PHE A 125 -9.76 7.74 2.49
C PHE A 125 -9.70 9.00 3.38
N SER A 126 -9.04 10.08 2.92
CA SER A 126 -9.01 11.36 3.62
C SER A 126 -10.37 12.08 3.57
N SER A 127 -11.03 12.09 2.41
CA SER A 127 -12.38 12.65 2.22
C SER A 127 -13.43 11.86 3.01
N ILE A 128 -13.33 10.53 3.00
CA ILE A 128 -14.19 9.64 3.80
C ILE A 128 -13.98 9.92 5.30
N ALA A 129 -12.73 10.04 5.73
CA ALA A 129 -12.39 10.40 7.10
C ALA A 129 -12.93 11.77 7.51
N GLU A 130 -12.97 12.74 6.59
CA GLU A 130 -13.59 14.05 6.81
C GLU A 130 -15.11 13.91 7.03
N GLY A 131 -15.80 13.11 6.21
CA GLY A 131 -17.22 12.84 6.40
C GLY A 131 -17.55 12.13 7.73
N ILE A 132 -16.66 11.25 8.19
CA ILE A 132 -16.86 10.47 9.43
C ILE A 132 -16.49 11.27 10.68
N GLY A 133 -15.31 11.89 10.69
CA GLY A 133 -14.67 12.45 11.89
C GLY A 133 -14.27 13.92 11.77
N GLY A 134 -14.66 14.60 10.68
CA GLY A 134 -14.28 15.97 10.38
C GLY A 134 -12.80 16.13 10.02
N SER A 135 -12.36 17.39 9.91
CA SER A 135 -11.00 17.73 9.48
C SER A 135 -9.91 17.16 10.39
N PHE A 136 -10.22 16.86 11.66
CA PHE A 136 -9.27 16.22 12.58
C PHE A 136 -8.90 14.80 12.12
N LEU A 137 -9.89 13.95 11.84
CA LEU A 137 -9.64 12.57 11.41
C LEU A 137 -9.02 12.55 10.01
N SER A 138 -9.47 13.43 9.11
CA SER A 138 -8.87 13.61 7.78
C SER A 138 -7.38 13.96 7.86
N ASN A 139 -7.00 14.99 8.61
CA ASN A 139 -5.60 15.40 8.77
C ASN A 139 -4.74 14.28 9.38
N TRP A 140 -5.30 13.50 10.31
CA TRP A 140 -4.58 12.37 10.89
C TRP A 140 -4.38 11.23 9.88
N VAL A 141 -5.41 10.87 9.11
CA VAL A 141 -5.30 9.89 8.03
C VAL A 141 -4.24 10.32 7.01
N VAL A 142 -4.24 11.59 6.59
CA VAL A 142 -3.23 12.12 5.66
C VAL A 142 -1.82 11.99 6.24
N LEU A 143 -1.62 12.38 7.50
CA LEU A 143 -0.31 12.28 8.15
C LEU A 143 0.14 10.82 8.31
N ALA A 144 -0.78 9.92 8.67
CA ALA A 144 -0.51 8.50 8.79
C ALA A 144 -0.14 7.87 7.45
N THR A 145 -0.88 8.20 6.38
CA THR A 145 -0.58 7.75 5.00
C THR A 145 0.80 8.24 4.56
N PHE A 146 1.13 9.51 4.81
CA PHE A 146 2.45 10.05 4.49
C PHE A 146 3.58 9.30 5.23
N CYS A 147 3.44 9.09 6.54
CA CYS A 147 4.41 8.35 7.33
C CYS A 147 4.55 6.89 6.87
N SER A 148 3.43 6.25 6.50
CA SER A 148 3.41 4.87 6.00
C SER A 148 4.13 4.76 4.67
N ASN A 149 3.80 5.62 3.71
CA ASN A 149 4.40 5.63 2.37
C ASN A 149 5.90 5.95 2.43
N ALA A 150 6.30 6.91 3.27
CA ALA A 150 7.71 7.22 3.49
C ALA A 150 8.46 6.03 4.13
N GLY A 151 7.85 5.35 5.11
CA GLY A 151 8.41 4.16 5.75
C GLY A 151 8.60 3.02 4.76
N MET A 152 7.58 2.74 3.94
CA MET A 152 7.61 1.71 2.90
C MET A 152 8.68 2.02 1.85
N TYR A 153 8.74 3.26 1.37
CA TYR A 153 9.76 3.70 0.41
C TYR A 153 11.19 3.51 0.94
N ILE A 154 11.46 3.94 2.19
CA ILE A 154 12.78 3.79 2.79
C ILE A 154 13.14 2.31 2.97
N ALA A 155 12.18 1.48 3.41
CA ALA A 155 12.40 0.06 3.61
C ALA A 155 12.73 -0.68 2.30
N GLU A 156 11.95 -0.43 1.24
CA GLU A 156 12.19 -1.03 -0.09
C GLU A 156 13.50 -0.56 -0.70
N LEU A 157 13.77 0.76 -0.67
CA LEU A 157 15.04 1.30 -1.17
C LEU A 157 16.25 0.66 -0.48
N PHE A 158 16.15 0.41 0.83
CA PHE A 158 17.18 -0.32 1.57
C PHE A 158 17.28 -1.77 1.11
N CYS A 159 16.17 -2.50 1.04
CA CYS A 159 16.12 -3.89 0.62
C CYS A 159 16.79 -4.10 -0.75
N ASP A 160 16.38 -3.34 -1.75
CA ASP A 160 16.91 -3.39 -3.11
C ASP A 160 18.40 -3.07 -3.16
N SER A 161 18.83 -2.05 -2.42
CA SER A 161 20.23 -1.64 -2.38
C SER A 161 21.12 -2.74 -1.80
N PHE A 162 20.65 -3.47 -0.78
CA PHE A 162 21.35 -4.61 -0.20
C PHE A 162 21.31 -5.86 -1.10
N GLN A 163 20.22 -6.06 -1.85
CA GLN A 163 20.14 -7.12 -2.84
C GLN A 163 21.13 -6.90 -4.00
N ILE A 164 21.21 -5.68 -4.52
CA ILE A 164 22.19 -5.29 -5.55
C ILE A 164 23.63 -5.48 -5.06
N LEU A 165 23.89 -5.08 -3.80
CA LEU A 165 25.17 -5.28 -3.15
C LEU A 165 25.54 -6.78 -3.07
N GLY A 166 24.61 -7.63 -2.65
CA GLY A 166 24.81 -9.08 -2.61
C GLY A 166 25.09 -9.66 -4.00
N MET A 167 24.37 -9.22 -5.03
CA MET A 167 24.63 -9.61 -6.42
C MET A 167 26.03 -9.17 -6.88
N ALA A 168 26.47 -7.96 -6.52
CA ALA A 168 27.78 -7.44 -6.87
C ALA A 168 28.91 -8.20 -6.15
N GLU A 169 28.70 -8.58 -4.89
CA GLU A 169 29.65 -9.42 -4.11
C GLU A 169 29.78 -10.84 -4.70
N CYS A 170 28.71 -11.38 -5.27
CA CYS A 170 28.73 -12.65 -6.01
C CYS A 170 29.24 -12.53 -7.47
N GLY A 171 29.63 -11.33 -7.93
CA GLY A 171 30.09 -11.10 -9.30
C GLY A 171 29.00 -11.11 -10.37
N LEU A 172 27.72 -11.06 -9.97
CA LEU A 172 26.56 -11.01 -10.88
C LEU A 172 26.21 -9.57 -11.31
N ALA A 173 26.71 -8.57 -10.60
CA ALA A 173 26.55 -7.15 -10.91
C ALA A 173 27.92 -6.42 -10.94
N PRO A 174 28.02 -5.23 -11.56
CA PRO A 174 29.26 -4.47 -11.63
C PRO A 174 29.92 -4.24 -10.26
N ALA A 175 31.23 -4.49 -10.18
CA ALA A 175 31.98 -4.45 -8.92
C ALA A 175 31.93 -3.10 -8.18
N PHE A 176 31.68 -1.98 -8.89
CA PHE A 176 31.53 -0.67 -8.24
C PHE A 176 30.29 -0.58 -7.35
N LEU A 177 29.25 -1.39 -7.60
CA LEU A 177 28.04 -1.46 -6.77
C LEU A 177 28.28 -2.19 -5.45
N ALA A 178 29.37 -2.95 -5.33
CA ALA A 178 29.77 -3.59 -4.08
C ALA A 178 30.40 -2.61 -3.07
N ALA A 179 30.60 -1.34 -3.45
CA ALA A 179 31.22 -0.35 -2.59
C ALA A 179 30.32 0.04 -1.41
N ARG A 180 30.79 -0.26 -0.19
CA ARG A 180 30.13 0.10 1.07
C ARG A 180 30.74 1.37 1.67
N ASN A 181 29.91 2.21 2.30
CA ASN A 181 30.38 3.38 3.03
C ASN A 181 31.06 2.97 4.35
N LYS A 182 32.26 3.48 4.62
CA LYS A 182 33.04 3.16 5.83
C LYS A 182 32.38 3.53 7.16
N ARG A 183 31.48 4.54 7.16
CA ARG A 183 30.85 5.04 8.41
C ARG A 183 29.58 4.30 8.80
N PHE A 184 28.74 3.96 7.83
CA PHE A 184 27.40 3.39 8.05
C PHE A 184 27.22 2.00 7.45
N ASN A 185 28.26 1.45 6.82
CA ASN A 185 28.24 0.17 6.11
C ASN A 185 27.15 0.04 5.04
N THR A 186 26.64 1.17 4.55
CA THR A 186 25.57 1.23 3.55
C THR A 186 26.12 1.24 2.11
N PRO A 187 25.47 0.53 1.17
CA PRO A 187 25.89 0.48 -0.23
C PRO A 187 25.45 1.74 -1.00
N HIS A 188 26.21 2.83 -0.85
CA HIS A 188 25.83 4.15 -1.39
C HIS A 188 25.72 4.18 -2.92
N ASN A 189 26.55 3.40 -3.64
CA ASN A 189 26.49 3.32 -5.09
C ASN A 189 25.22 2.59 -5.57
N ALA A 190 24.79 1.54 -4.85
CA ALA A 190 23.54 0.86 -5.14
C ALA A 190 22.34 1.78 -4.89
N VAL A 191 22.34 2.51 -3.76
CA VAL A 191 21.29 3.50 -3.47
C VAL A 191 21.20 4.56 -4.56
N PHE A 192 22.34 5.11 -5.01
CA PHE A 192 22.34 6.12 -6.08
C PHE A 192 21.83 5.55 -7.40
N ALA A 193 22.23 4.32 -7.76
CA ALA A 193 21.73 3.65 -8.95
C ALA A 193 20.21 3.46 -8.90
N SER A 194 19.66 2.99 -7.77
CA SER A 194 18.22 2.85 -7.57
C SER A 194 17.50 4.20 -7.67
N LEU A 195 18.05 5.26 -7.09
CA LEU A 195 17.48 6.62 -7.19
C LEU A 195 17.43 7.13 -8.64
N VAL A 196 18.46 6.87 -9.44
CA VAL A 196 18.47 7.24 -10.86
C VAL A 196 17.34 6.53 -11.62
N ILE A 197 17.12 5.24 -11.36
CA ILE A 197 16.03 4.48 -11.97
C ILE A 197 14.67 5.06 -11.54
N ILE A 198 14.48 5.32 -10.23
CA ILE A 198 13.26 5.92 -9.69
C ILE A 198 12.96 7.28 -10.36
N LEU A 199 13.97 8.13 -10.57
CA LEU A 199 13.80 9.42 -11.25
C LEU A 199 13.31 9.30 -12.70
N VAL A 200 13.66 8.20 -13.39
CA VAL A 200 13.12 7.90 -14.71
C VAL A 200 11.68 7.42 -14.61
N LEU A 201 11.39 6.54 -13.64
CA LEU A 201 10.07 5.94 -13.46
C LEU A 201 8.99 6.93 -13.02
N ILE A 202 9.35 8.01 -12.32
CA ILE A 202 8.40 9.08 -11.92
C ILE A 202 7.67 9.72 -13.11
N LYS A 203 8.16 9.54 -14.35
CA LYS A 203 7.52 10.07 -15.55
C LYS A 203 6.36 9.22 -16.09
N PHE A 204 6.16 8.02 -15.56
CA PHE A 204 5.14 7.07 -16.02
C PHE A 204 3.91 7.10 -15.11
N GLU A 205 2.76 6.69 -15.63
CA GLU A 205 1.53 6.58 -14.83
C GLU A 205 1.57 5.34 -13.93
N PHE A 206 0.78 5.36 -12.83
CA PHE A 206 0.78 4.28 -11.85
C PHE A 206 0.44 2.92 -12.48
N ASP A 207 -0.57 2.87 -13.35
CA ASP A 207 -1.01 1.62 -14.01
C ASP A 207 0.09 1.03 -14.90
N GLU A 208 0.87 1.89 -15.58
CA GLU A 208 2.01 1.45 -16.40
C GLU A 208 3.15 0.90 -15.52
N ILE A 209 3.46 1.59 -14.42
CA ILE A 209 4.49 1.14 -13.46
C ILE A 209 4.09 -0.18 -12.81
N LEU A 210 2.81 -0.32 -12.46
CA LEU A 210 2.24 -1.54 -11.90
C LEU A 210 2.34 -2.71 -12.91
N GLY A 211 1.97 -2.45 -14.17
CA GLY A 211 2.14 -3.41 -15.25
C GLY A 211 3.59 -3.85 -15.45
N MET A 212 4.54 -2.91 -15.42
CA MET A 212 5.97 -3.21 -15.53
C MET A 212 6.52 -4.00 -14.34
N THR A 213 5.97 -3.79 -13.15
CA THR A 213 6.40 -4.45 -11.91
C THR A 213 5.95 -5.92 -11.86
N ASN A 214 4.78 -6.21 -12.44
CA ASN A 214 4.18 -7.54 -12.42
C ASN A 214 4.43 -8.36 -13.71
N ALA A 215 5.01 -7.75 -14.75
CA ALA A 215 5.34 -8.39 -16.03
C ALA A 215 6.50 -9.38 -15.91
#